data_AF-A0A966VX20-F1
#
_entry.id   AF-A0A966VX20-F1
#
_cell.length_a   1.000
_cell.length_b   1.000
_cell.length_c   1.000
_cell.angle_alpha   90.00
_cell.angle_beta   90.00
_cell.angle_gamma   90.00
#
_symmetry.space_group_name_H-M   'P 1'
#
loop_
_entity.id
_entity.type
_entity.pdbx_description
1 polymer ?
#
loop_
_entity_poly.entity_id
_entity_poly.type
_entity_poly.pdbx_seq_one_letter_code
_entity_poly.pdbx_strand_id
1 'polypeptide(L)'
;MPARALIEELPARLAAAGHTASAYAQLLREGQAELKTRFEAEESIESLVHARAQLVDAVLREIWRERLPGHDADWALVAVGGYGRGELQPCSDVDILTLVPAPLDEAGRAALERFVTFLWDVGIEIGHSVRTIDECRSEAAGDVSIMTTLIEARRLAGSAPLVEAMLEALAPAHLWPVKSFFEAKVREQADR
;
A
#
# COMPACT_ATOMS: atom_id res chain seq x y z
N MET A 1 -17.91 14.15 -9.55
CA MET A 1 -17.06 13.62 -8.46
C MET A 1 -15.66 14.20 -8.63
N PRO A 2 -15.36 15.36 -8.05
CA PRO A 2 -14.10 16.11 -8.24
C PRO A 2 -12.83 15.32 -7.88
N ALA A 3 -12.87 14.39 -6.92
CA ALA A 3 -11.75 13.50 -6.63
C ALA A 3 -11.35 12.60 -7.83
N ARG A 4 -12.34 12.21 -8.66
CA ARG A 4 -12.08 11.44 -9.89
C ARG A 4 -11.40 12.30 -10.96
N ALA A 5 -11.82 13.56 -11.12
CA ALA A 5 -11.18 14.49 -12.05
C ALA A 5 -9.72 14.76 -11.62
N LEU A 6 -9.48 14.95 -10.32
CA LEU A 6 -8.13 15.12 -9.79
C LEU A 6 -7.24 13.91 -10.11
N ILE A 7 -7.74 12.69 -9.90
CA ILE A 7 -7.00 11.44 -10.21
C ILE A 7 -6.76 11.29 -11.72
N GLU A 8 -7.74 11.63 -12.56
CA GLU A 8 -7.62 11.54 -14.02
C GLU A 8 -6.59 12.54 -14.59
N GLU A 9 -6.49 13.73 -14.00
CA GLU A 9 -5.53 14.76 -14.41
C GLU A 9 -4.14 14.61 -13.80
N LEU A 10 -4.00 13.75 -12.77
CA LEU A 10 -2.82 13.62 -11.94
C LEU A 10 -1.53 13.35 -12.75
N PRO A 11 -1.47 12.43 -13.73
CA PRO A 11 -0.26 12.19 -14.50
C PRO A 11 0.21 13.43 -15.28
N ALA A 12 -0.72 14.15 -15.91
CA ALA A 12 -0.41 15.35 -16.69
C ALA A 12 0.10 16.49 -15.80
N ARG A 13 -0.53 16.68 -14.63
CA ARG A 13 -0.12 17.70 -13.65
C ARG A 13 1.26 17.42 -13.08
N LEU A 14 1.56 16.16 -12.76
CA LEU A 14 2.86 15.74 -12.24
C LEU A 14 3.97 15.87 -13.29
N ALA A 15 3.69 15.50 -14.54
CA ALA A 15 4.62 15.68 -15.64
C ALA A 15 4.96 17.17 -15.85
N ALA A 16 3.95 18.04 -15.84
CA ALA A 16 4.15 19.49 -15.95
C ALA A 16 4.94 20.09 -14.77
N ALA A 17 4.80 19.50 -13.57
CA ALA A 17 5.50 19.92 -12.36
C ALA A 17 6.84 19.20 -12.12
N GLY A 18 7.30 18.38 -13.07
CA GLY A 18 8.59 17.69 -13.02
C GLY A 18 8.70 16.58 -11.96
N HIS A 19 7.57 16.00 -11.52
CA HIS A 19 7.53 14.93 -10.51
C HIS A 19 8.31 15.26 -9.22
N THR A 20 8.26 16.51 -8.76
CA THR A 20 8.92 16.92 -7.51
C THR A 20 8.11 16.49 -6.28
N ALA A 21 8.78 16.25 -5.15
CA ALA A 21 8.08 15.87 -3.90
C ALA A 21 7.02 16.90 -3.50
N SER A 22 7.31 18.20 -3.67
CA SER A 22 6.38 19.29 -3.41
C SER A 22 5.14 19.25 -4.31
N ALA A 23 5.27 18.84 -5.57
CA ALA A 23 4.14 18.68 -6.49
C ALA A 23 3.19 17.55 -6.05
N TYR A 24 3.74 16.38 -5.69
CA TYR A 24 2.94 15.30 -5.10
C TYR A 24 2.29 15.71 -3.78
N ALA A 25 3.05 16.37 -2.90
CA ALA A 25 2.54 16.85 -1.61
C ALA A 25 1.40 17.86 -1.79
N GLN A 26 1.50 18.73 -2.79
CA GLN A 26 0.44 19.68 -3.13
C GLN A 26 -0.82 18.96 -3.61
N LEU A 27 -0.71 17.97 -4.49
CA LEU A 27 -1.85 17.19 -4.97
C LEU A 27 -2.55 16.43 -3.82
N LEU A 28 -1.78 15.84 -2.91
CA LEU A 28 -2.34 15.22 -1.71
C LEU A 28 -3.09 16.23 -0.84
N ARG A 29 -2.53 17.43 -0.62
CA ARG A 29 -3.22 18.49 0.14
C ARG A 29 -4.51 18.95 -0.54
N GLU A 30 -4.51 19.11 -1.86
CA GLU A 30 -5.70 19.48 -2.63
C GLU A 30 -6.78 18.39 -2.52
N GLY A 31 -6.42 17.13 -2.72
CA GLY A 31 -7.35 16.01 -2.58
C GLY A 31 -7.89 15.86 -1.15
N GLN A 32 -7.07 16.09 -0.14
CA GLN A 32 -7.52 16.09 1.27
C GLN A 32 -8.48 17.25 1.57
N ALA A 33 -8.23 18.45 1.02
CA ALA A 33 -9.14 19.59 1.16
C ALA A 33 -10.51 19.31 0.51
N GLU A 34 -10.51 18.62 -0.64
CA GLU A 34 -11.73 18.16 -1.28
C GLU A 34 -12.49 17.13 -0.43
N LEU A 35 -11.79 16.12 0.11
CA LEU A 35 -12.39 15.14 1.01
C LEU A 35 -12.98 15.79 2.26
N LYS A 36 -12.33 16.82 2.81
CA LYS A 36 -12.85 17.61 3.93
C LYS A 36 -14.14 18.36 3.55
N THR A 37 -14.18 18.96 2.36
CA THR A 37 -15.39 19.64 1.86
C THR A 37 -16.57 18.65 1.72
N ARG A 38 -16.29 17.44 1.21
CA ARG A 38 -17.30 16.37 1.08
C ARG A 38 -17.79 15.86 2.45
N PHE A 39 -16.89 15.76 3.42
CA PHE A 39 -17.25 15.46 4.80
C PHE A 39 -18.17 16.52 5.42
N GLU A 40 -17.86 17.80 5.23
CA GLU A 40 -18.71 18.91 5.69
C GLU A 40 -20.07 18.95 4.99
N ALA A 41 -20.17 18.37 3.79
CA ALA A 41 -21.42 18.15 3.06
C ALA A 41 -22.15 16.85 3.47
N GLU A 42 -21.79 16.25 4.61
CA GLU A 42 -22.42 15.06 5.19
C GLU A 42 -22.31 13.79 4.33
N GLU A 43 -21.30 13.69 3.47
CA GLU A 43 -21.03 12.44 2.77
C GLU A 43 -20.63 11.32 3.75
N SER A 44 -21.01 10.07 3.45
CA SER A 44 -20.75 8.94 4.34
C SER A 44 -19.24 8.72 4.56
N ILE A 45 -18.87 8.42 5.80
CA ILE A 45 -17.48 8.13 6.19
C ILE A 45 -16.91 6.97 5.38
N GLU A 46 -17.72 5.93 5.13
CA GLU A 46 -17.34 4.78 4.29
C GLU A 46 -16.91 5.23 2.88
N SER A 47 -17.67 6.11 2.23
CA SER A 47 -17.29 6.67 0.93
C SER A 47 -15.99 7.46 1.00
N LEU A 48 -15.81 8.24 2.07
CA LEU A 48 -14.64 9.10 2.25
C LEU A 48 -13.35 8.31 2.49
N VAL A 49 -13.38 7.24 3.29
CA VAL A 49 -12.19 6.40 3.54
C VAL A 49 -11.75 5.67 2.27
N HIS A 50 -12.70 5.21 1.44
CA HIS A 50 -12.39 4.62 0.14
C HIS A 50 -11.86 5.66 -0.85
N ALA A 51 -12.45 6.86 -0.88
CA ALA A 51 -11.98 7.93 -1.73
C ALA A 51 -10.56 8.40 -1.35
N ARG A 52 -10.24 8.43 -0.05
CA ARG A 52 -8.87 8.70 0.42
C ARG A 52 -7.91 7.61 -0.07
N ALA A 53 -8.26 6.33 0.09
CA ALA A 53 -7.41 5.23 -0.39
C ALA A 53 -7.15 5.33 -1.90
N GLN A 54 -8.18 5.65 -2.70
CA GLN A 54 -8.04 5.83 -4.15
C GLN A 54 -7.12 6.98 -4.54
N LEU A 55 -7.17 8.10 -3.81
CA LEU A 55 -6.26 9.22 -4.02
C LEU A 55 -4.80 8.81 -3.74
N VAL A 56 -4.57 8.12 -2.62
CA VAL A 56 -3.23 7.65 -2.23
C VAL A 56 -2.72 6.59 -3.20
N ASP A 57 -3.58 5.66 -3.65
CA ASP A 57 -3.25 4.66 -4.67
C ASP A 57 -2.72 5.33 -5.94
N ALA A 58 -3.43 6.37 -6.43
CA ALA A 58 -3.06 7.08 -7.65
C ALA A 58 -1.69 7.75 -7.51
N VAL A 59 -1.44 8.41 -6.38
CA VAL A 59 -0.14 9.03 -6.07
C VAL A 59 0.96 7.97 -5.98
N LEU A 60 0.75 6.89 -5.23
CA LEU A 60 1.76 5.84 -5.05
C LEU A 60 2.12 5.14 -6.37
N ARG A 61 1.13 4.90 -7.24
CA ARG A 61 1.37 4.31 -8.57
C ARG A 61 2.27 5.20 -9.43
N GLU A 62 2.05 6.51 -9.41
CA GLU A 62 2.90 7.44 -10.16
C GLU A 62 4.29 7.54 -9.55
N ILE A 63 4.41 7.62 -8.23
CA ILE A 63 5.73 7.63 -7.58
C ILE A 63 6.50 6.34 -7.90
N TRP A 64 5.84 5.19 -7.82
CA TRP A 64 6.42 3.89 -8.17
C TRP A 64 6.95 3.89 -9.61
N ARG A 65 6.12 4.28 -10.58
CA ARG A 65 6.46 4.35 -12.01
C ARG A 65 7.67 5.25 -12.29
N GLU A 66 7.75 6.38 -11.59
CA GLU A 66 8.78 7.40 -11.81
C GLU A 66 10.07 7.17 -11.02
N ARG A 67 10.02 6.45 -9.89
CA ARG A 67 11.17 6.25 -9.00
C ARG A 67 11.78 4.86 -9.08
N LEU A 68 11.03 3.86 -9.54
CA LEU A 68 11.49 2.48 -9.72
C LEU A 68 11.33 2.03 -11.18
N PRO A 69 11.82 2.81 -12.17
CA PRO A 69 11.69 2.43 -13.56
C PRO A 69 12.41 1.10 -13.82
N GLY A 70 11.76 0.20 -14.55
CA GLY A 70 12.32 -1.11 -14.92
C GLY A 70 12.10 -2.23 -13.90
N HIS A 71 11.55 -1.94 -12.72
CA HIS A 71 11.24 -2.97 -11.71
C HIS A 71 9.81 -3.52 -11.80
N ASP A 72 8.94 -2.94 -12.63
CA ASP A 72 7.52 -3.31 -12.75
C ASP A 72 7.25 -4.77 -13.14
N ALA A 73 8.18 -5.40 -13.86
CA ALA A 73 8.04 -6.79 -14.29
C ALA A 73 8.24 -7.78 -13.14
N ASP A 74 9.17 -7.47 -12.23
CA ASP A 74 9.71 -8.42 -11.26
C ASP A 74 9.35 -8.08 -9.82
N TRP A 75 9.07 -6.81 -9.51
CA TRP A 75 8.69 -6.36 -8.16
C TRP A 75 7.23 -5.92 -8.15
N ALA A 76 6.61 -5.92 -6.98
CA ALA A 76 5.25 -5.40 -6.81
C ALA A 76 5.13 -4.49 -5.58
N LEU A 77 4.35 -3.43 -5.75
CA LEU A 77 3.90 -2.59 -4.64
C LEU A 77 2.52 -3.06 -4.21
N VAL A 78 2.37 -3.38 -2.93
CA VAL A 78 1.18 -3.99 -2.37
C VAL A 78 0.71 -3.17 -1.17
N ALA A 79 -0.53 -2.72 -1.16
CA ALA A 79 -1.17 -2.20 0.05
C ALA A 79 -1.56 -3.39 0.93
N VAL A 80 -1.36 -3.28 2.24
CA VAL A 80 -1.69 -4.34 3.21
C VAL A 80 -2.53 -3.79 4.36
N GLY A 81 -3.09 -4.67 5.19
CA GLY A 81 -3.94 -4.26 6.32
C GLY A 81 -5.20 -3.50 5.87
N GLY A 82 -5.63 -2.52 6.67
CA GLY A 82 -6.79 -1.68 6.33
C GLY A 82 -6.65 -0.95 4.99
N TYR A 83 -5.45 -0.46 4.67
CA TYR A 83 -5.18 0.17 3.37
C TYR A 83 -5.27 -0.84 2.21
N GLY A 84 -4.88 -2.08 2.46
CA GLY A 84 -5.08 -3.23 1.57
C GLY A 84 -6.56 -3.45 1.23
N ARG A 85 -7.46 -3.36 2.21
CA ARG A 85 -8.93 -3.37 1.98
C ARG A 85 -9.47 -2.14 1.24
N GLY A 86 -8.61 -1.17 0.95
CA GLY A 86 -8.99 0.09 0.32
C GLY A 86 -9.65 1.06 1.30
N GLU A 87 -9.46 0.87 2.60
CA GLU A 87 -9.99 1.74 3.65
C GLU A 87 -8.84 2.54 4.24
N LEU A 88 -8.91 3.87 4.17
CA LEU A 88 -7.88 4.71 4.74
C LEU A 88 -8.49 5.85 5.56
N GLN A 89 -8.46 5.70 6.89
CA GLN A 89 -8.99 6.69 7.81
C GLN A 89 -8.11 7.95 7.85
N PRO A 90 -8.62 9.11 8.31
CA PRO A 90 -7.80 10.29 8.53
C PRO A 90 -6.63 9.98 9.47
N CYS A 91 -5.44 10.48 9.16
CA CYS A 91 -4.22 10.29 9.96
C CYS A 91 -3.74 8.84 10.14
N SER A 92 -4.34 7.85 9.46
CA SER A 92 -3.75 6.51 9.41
C SER A 92 -2.51 6.47 8.52
N ASP A 93 -1.52 5.72 8.99
CA ASP A 93 -0.36 5.29 8.22
C ASP A 93 -0.80 4.58 6.92
N VAL A 94 0.04 4.70 5.90
CA VAL A 94 -0.11 4.04 4.61
C VAL A 94 0.78 2.79 4.63
N ASP A 95 0.18 1.64 4.95
CA ASP A 95 0.89 0.37 5.06
C ASP A 95 1.12 -0.28 3.70
N ILE A 96 2.40 -0.42 3.32
CA ILE A 96 2.83 -1.00 2.05
C ILE A 96 3.83 -2.14 2.24
N LEU A 97 3.75 -3.11 1.33
CA LEU A 97 4.72 -4.18 1.15
C LEU A 97 5.31 -4.03 -0.26
N THR A 98 6.64 -3.95 -0.34
CA THR A 98 7.36 -4.19 -1.59
C THR A 98 7.71 -5.66 -1.68
N LEU A 99 7.05 -6.37 -2.60
CA LEU A 99 7.29 -7.78 -2.85
C LEU A 99 8.37 -7.93 -3.93
N VAL A 100 9.39 -8.73 -3.64
CA VAL A 100 10.56 -8.97 -4.51
C VAL A 100 10.76 -10.48 -4.73
N PRO A 101 11.32 -10.92 -5.87
CA PRO A 101 11.41 -12.34 -6.20
C PRO A 101 12.55 -13.04 -5.43
N ALA A 102 13.53 -12.27 -4.95
CA ALA A 102 14.68 -12.74 -4.20
C ALA A 102 15.22 -11.59 -3.33
N PRO A 103 16.07 -11.89 -2.31
CA PRO A 103 16.71 -10.86 -1.51
C PRO A 103 17.46 -9.85 -2.39
N LEU A 104 17.32 -8.56 -2.05
CA LEU A 104 17.88 -7.48 -2.85
C LEU A 104 19.41 -7.42 -2.73
N ASP A 105 20.04 -7.15 -3.87
CA ASP A 105 21.41 -6.70 -3.92
C ASP A 105 21.53 -5.22 -3.49
N GLU A 106 22.75 -4.70 -3.49
CA GLU A 106 23.02 -3.34 -3.06
C GLU A 106 22.31 -2.29 -3.92
N ALA A 107 22.24 -2.53 -5.24
CA ALA A 107 21.59 -1.61 -6.16
C ALA A 107 20.07 -1.56 -5.92
N GLY A 108 19.44 -2.73 -5.73
CA GLY A 108 18.02 -2.83 -5.43
C GLY A 108 17.67 -2.21 -4.08
N ARG A 109 18.48 -2.44 -3.05
CA ARG A 109 18.30 -1.82 -1.73
C ARG A 109 18.37 -0.30 -1.82
N ALA A 110 19.41 0.23 -2.48
CA ALA A 110 19.57 1.66 -2.66
C ALA A 110 18.41 2.28 -3.47
N ALA A 111 17.86 1.55 -4.45
CA ALA A 111 16.68 1.99 -5.20
C ALA A 111 15.44 2.12 -4.30
N LEU A 112 15.17 1.12 -3.46
CA LEU A 112 14.05 1.18 -2.52
C LEU A 112 14.25 2.22 -1.43
N GLU A 113 15.45 2.40 -0.91
CA GLU A 113 15.74 3.46 0.08
C GLU A 113 15.42 4.85 -0.48
N ARG A 114 15.82 5.13 -1.74
CA ARG A 114 15.47 6.38 -2.42
C ARG A 114 13.96 6.52 -2.62
N PHE A 115 13.28 5.43 -3.00
CA PHE A 115 11.82 5.43 -3.14
C PHE A 115 11.13 5.75 -1.81
N VAL A 116 11.49 5.06 -0.72
CA VAL A 116 10.94 5.27 0.63
C VAL A 116 11.22 6.69 1.12
N THR A 117 12.44 7.18 0.96
CA THR A 117 12.81 8.56 1.31
C THR A 117 11.93 9.57 0.57
N PHE A 118 11.69 9.32 -0.73
CA PHE A 118 10.84 10.19 -1.52
C PHE A 118 9.38 10.19 -1.04
N LEU A 119 8.83 9.05 -0.58
CA LEU A 119 7.48 9.00 0.00
C LEU A 119 7.37 9.89 1.26
N TRP A 120 8.43 9.92 2.07
CA TRP A 120 8.51 10.78 3.25
C TRP A 120 8.60 12.26 2.87
N ASP A 121 9.41 12.59 1.86
CA ASP A 121 9.51 13.97 1.34
C ASP A 121 8.17 14.49 0.79
N VAL A 122 7.32 13.59 0.26
CA VAL A 122 5.95 13.89 -0.18
C VAL A 122 5.00 14.13 1.00
N GLY A 123 5.38 13.67 2.20
CA GLY A 123 4.57 13.76 3.42
C GLY A 123 3.61 12.58 3.60
N ILE A 124 3.91 11.42 3.02
CA ILE A 124 3.16 10.19 3.27
C ILE A 124 3.79 9.48 4.48
N GLU A 125 3.05 9.39 5.58
CA GLU A 125 3.41 8.54 6.72
C GLU A 125 3.20 7.07 6.30
N ILE A 126 4.30 6.30 6.24
CA ILE A 126 4.28 4.93 5.72
C ILE A 126 4.76 3.92 6.75
N GLY A 127 3.95 2.89 6.99
CA GLY A 127 4.44 1.59 7.43
C GLY A 127 4.92 0.83 6.20
N HIS A 128 6.18 0.38 6.15
CA HIS A 128 6.68 -0.35 4.98
C HIS A 128 7.49 -1.59 5.34
N SER A 129 7.47 -2.56 4.45
CA SER A 129 8.34 -3.74 4.50
C SER A 129 8.77 -4.15 3.10
N VAL A 130 9.91 -4.85 3.00
CA VAL A 130 10.39 -5.47 1.76
C VAL A 130 10.54 -6.95 2.03
N ARG A 131 9.86 -7.79 1.27
CA ARG A 131 9.89 -9.24 1.49
C ARG A 131 9.87 -10.02 0.19
N THR A 132 10.45 -11.21 0.25
CA THR A 132 10.22 -12.31 -0.67
C THR A 132 8.97 -13.11 -0.29
N ILE A 133 8.49 -13.97 -1.18
CA ILE A 133 7.37 -14.87 -0.88
C ILE A 133 7.73 -15.80 0.29
N ASP A 134 8.97 -16.30 0.35
CA ASP A 134 9.43 -17.18 1.42
C ASP A 134 9.46 -16.47 2.78
N GLU A 135 9.88 -15.20 2.82
CA GLU A 135 9.82 -14.39 4.03
C GLU A 135 8.38 -14.10 4.45
N CYS A 136 7.49 -13.74 3.51
CA CYS A 136 6.06 -13.59 3.79
C CYS A 136 5.47 -14.87 4.41
N ARG A 137 5.80 -16.03 3.85
CA ARG A 137 5.35 -17.34 4.36
C ARG A 137 5.89 -17.62 5.76
N SER A 138 7.18 -17.38 5.98
CA SER A 138 7.82 -17.63 7.27
C SER A 138 7.25 -16.76 8.38
N GLU A 139 7.09 -15.46 8.11
CA GLU A 139 6.55 -14.48 9.06
C GLU A 139 5.06 -14.77 9.34
N ALA A 140 4.27 -15.02 8.29
CA ALA A 140 2.87 -15.37 8.45
C ALA A 140 2.68 -16.67 9.26
N ALA A 141 3.54 -17.67 9.09
CA ALA A 141 3.48 -18.92 9.86
C ALA A 141 3.75 -18.70 11.37
N GLY A 142 4.59 -17.71 11.70
CA GLY A 142 4.99 -17.39 13.07
C GLY A 142 4.04 -16.44 13.79
N ASP A 143 3.32 -15.58 13.06
CA ASP A 143 2.50 -14.52 13.63
C ASP A 143 1.15 -14.36 12.91
N VAL A 144 0.06 -14.61 13.64
CA VAL A 144 -1.31 -14.50 13.15
C VAL A 144 -1.69 -13.05 12.76
N SER A 145 -1.04 -12.06 13.38
CA SER A 145 -1.24 -10.63 13.08
C SER A 145 -0.66 -10.32 11.70
N ILE A 146 0.56 -10.80 11.41
CA ILE A 146 1.18 -10.66 10.08
C ILE A 146 0.35 -11.39 9.04
N MET A 147 -0.11 -12.61 9.34
CA MET A 147 -1.00 -13.35 8.45
C MET A 147 -2.28 -12.54 8.14
N THR A 148 -2.91 -11.96 9.15
CA THR A 148 -4.12 -11.11 8.98
C THR A 148 -3.83 -9.92 8.06
N THR A 149 -2.70 -9.26 8.24
CA THR A 149 -2.29 -8.12 7.40
C THR A 149 -2.05 -8.53 5.94
N LEU A 150 -1.44 -9.70 5.70
CA LEU A 150 -1.08 -10.16 4.36
C LEU A 150 -2.26 -10.74 3.57
N ILE A 151 -3.28 -11.32 4.21
CA ILE A 151 -4.50 -11.76 3.50
C ILE A 151 -5.33 -10.58 2.98
N GLU A 152 -5.11 -9.38 3.51
CA GLU A 152 -5.72 -8.13 3.04
C GLU A 152 -4.91 -7.46 1.93
N ALA A 153 -3.90 -8.15 1.38
CA ALA A 153 -3.03 -7.63 0.35
C ALA A 153 -3.79 -7.24 -0.93
N ARG A 154 -3.53 -6.03 -1.42
CA ARG A 154 -4.05 -5.50 -2.67
C ARG A 154 -2.95 -4.86 -3.48
N ARG A 155 -2.73 -5.37 -4.69
CA ARG A 155 -1.70 -4.84 -5.59
C ARG A 155 -2.01 -3.39 -5.99
N LEU A 156 -1.04 -2.52 -5.80
CA LEU A 156 -1.06 -1.13 -6.27
C LEU A 156 -0.36 -1.00 -7.62
N ALA A 157 0.85 -1.54 -7.76
CA ALA A 157 1.68 -1.44 -8.96
C ALA A 157 2.61 -2.66 -9.11
N GLY A 158 3.28 -2.78 -10.26
CA GLY A 158 4.21 -3.86 -10.56
C GLY A 158 3.57 -5.23 -10.80
N SER A 159 4.36 -6.28 -10.59
CA SER A 159 4.13 -7.66 -11.05
C SER A 159 2.88 -8.30 -10.43
N ALA A 160 1.83 -8.48 -11.24
CA ALA A 160 0.64 -9.22 -10.83
C ALA A 160 0.92 -10.71 -10.52
N PRO A 161 1.69 -11.45 -11.36
CA PRO A 161 1.99 -12.86 -11.10
C PRO A 161 2.72 -13.08 -9.76
N LEU A 162 3.58 -12.13 -9.36
CA LEU A 162 4.29 -12.24 -8.09
C LEU A 162 3.34 -12.12 -6.89
N VAL A 163 2.38 -11.19 -6.94
CA VAL A 163 1.37 -11.03 -5.88
C VAL A 163 0.44 -12.24 -5.84
N GLU A 164 0.02 -12.76 -6.99
CA GLU A 164 -0.79 -13.98 -7.08
C GLU A 164 -0.06 -15.18 -6.47
N ALA A 165 1.23 -15.35 -6.77
CA ALA A 165 2.05 -16.41 -6.19
C ALA A 165 2.20 -16.26 -4.66
N MET A 166 2.34 -15.03 -4.15
CA MET A 166 2.35 -14.77 -2.71
C MET A 166 1.02 -15.17 -2.07
N LEU A 167 -0.12 -14.75 -2.64
CA LEU A 167 -1.44 -15.07 -2.10
C LEU A 167 -1.70 -16.58 -2.09
N GLU A 168 -1.27 -17.30 -3.14
CA GLU A 168 -1.35 -18.75 -3.20
C GLU A 168 -0.49 -19.41 -2.11
N ALA A 169 0.76 -18.96 -1.96
CA ALA A 169 1.65 -19.46 -0.91
C ALA A 169 1.13 -19.19 0.51
N LEU A 170 0.33 -18.12 0.67
CA LEU A 170 -0.30 -17.73 1.92
C LEU A 170 -1.68 -18.36 2.16
N ALA A 171 -2.21 -19.14 1.22
CA ALA A 171 -3.57 -19.65 1.34
C ALA A 171 -3.77 -20.43 2.66
N PRO A 172 -4.92 -20.29 3.35
CA PRO A 172 -5.17 -20.91 4.65
C PRO A 172 -4.96 -22.44 4.66
N ALA A 173 -5.18 -23.10 3.53
CA ALA A 173 -4.92 -24.52 3.35
C ALA A 173 -3.45 -24.92 3.60
N HIS A 174 -2.51 -23.98 3.45
CA HIS A 174 -1.07 -24.23 3.55
C HIS A 174 -0.45 -23.79 4.87
N LEU A 175 -1.00 -22.76 5.52
CA LEU A 175 -0.37 -22.13 6.69
C LEU A 175 -1.21 -22.18 7.96
N TRP A 176 -2.47 -21.78 7.85
CA TRP A 176 -3.35 -21.64 9.01
C TRP A 176 -4.70 -22.30 8.75
N PRO A 177 -4.86 -23.59 9.11
CA PRO A 177 -6.17 -24.20 9.17
C PRO A 177 -7.15 -23.33 9.97
N VAL A 178 -8.40 -23.21 9.51
CA VAL A 178 -9.39 -22.26 10.06
C VAL A 178 -9.49 -22.31 11.58
N LYS A 179 -9.44 -23.52 12.17
CA LYS A 179 -9.50 -23.71 13.62
C LYS A 179 -8.30 -23.09 14.35
N SER A 180 -7.07 -23.33 13.89
CA SER A 180 -5.88 -22.78 14.54
C SER A 180 -5.78 -21.27 14.37
N PHE A 181 -6.21 -20.73 13.22
CA PHE A 181 -6.31 -19.29 13.01
C PHE A 181 -7.27 -18.65 14.01
N PHE A 182 -8.48 -19.21 14.16
CA PHE A 182 -9.48 -18.72 15.09
C PHE A 182 -8.98 -18.72 16.54
N GLU A 183 -8.41 -19.84 17.00
CA GLU A 183 -7.83 -19.95 18.34
C GLU A 183 -6.70 -18.94 18.57
N ALA A 184 -5.85 -18.70 17.56
CA ALA A 184 -4.79 -17.70 17.63
C ALA A 184 -5.34 -16.26 17.72
N LYS A 185 -6.36 -15.91 16.93
CA LYS A 185 -7.00 -14.57 17.00
C LYS A 185 -7.70 -14.31 18.33
N VAL A 186 -8.34 -15.33 18.91
CA VAL A 186 -8.95 -15.21 20.26
C VAL A 186 -7.89 -14.94 21.31
N ARG A 187 -6.72 -15.60 21.22
CA ARG A 187 -5.60 -15.36 22.14
C ARG A 187 -5.01 -13.95 21.99
N GLU A 188 -4.79 -13.51 20.75
CA GLU A 188 -4.30 -12.15 20.46
C GLU A 188 -5.19 -11.06 21.09
N GLN A 189 -6.51 -11.24 21.08
CA GLN A 189 -7.45 -10.31 21.72
C GLN A 189 -7.39 -10.35 23.25
N ALA A 190 -7.09 -11.50 23.85
CA ALA A 190 -6.99 -11.65 25.30
C ALA A 190 -5.70 -11.05 25.88
N ASP A 191 -4.63 -10.99 25.06
CA ASP A 191 -3.32 -10.49 25.44
C ASP A 191 -3.15 -8.97 25.18
N ARG A 192 -4.17 -8.28 24.65
CA ARG A 192 -4.24 -6.82 24.46
C ARG A 192 -4.99 -6.13 25.59
#